data_AF-A0A1H3G0Y6-F1
#
_entry.id   AF-A0A1H3G0Y6-F1
#
_cell.length_a   1.000
_cell.length_b   1.000
_cell.length_c   1.000
_cell.angle_alpha   90.00
_cell.angle_beta   90.00
_cell.angle_gamma   90.00
#
_symmetry.space_group_name_H-M   'P 1'
#
loop_
_entity.id
_entity.type
_entity.pdbx_description
1 polymer ?
#
loop_
_entity_poly.entity_id
_entity_poly.type
_entity_poly.pdbx_seq_one_letter_code
_entity_poly.pdbx_strand_id
1 'polypeptide(L)'
;MNDLSGLPDRLHNQPPEAIVMPTLPGEATLEQVKRAKEAAEAARTKADDKQAAYDDMAHAELNAHVSVFCDAAGKWLDIKTVQTVDQAERLTDFITGARGLFKRVEDARKAAKKPWDDLGAEVQEAFTPLTAKLDKLGKTMKAMQGDWLRRESDRLAREKAKAEAEARAAREEAERLAREAAERNDIAGQVEAEAALKQANKAEKVAAKPVKARAGSATGGGRAMGMRKIKAAKITNIRACFAYFQADPAVSELLTRLATAAVRSGEITQDTAVIAGIDIIETEGV
;
A
#
# COMPACT_ATOMS: atom_id res chain seq x y z
N MET A 1 -43.17 -9.91 -76.67
CA MET A 1 -43.67 -8.86 -75.76
C MET A 1 -43.50 -9.39 -74.35
N ASN A 2 -42.62 -8.76 -73.58
CA ASN A 2 -42.29 -9.14 -72.20
C ASN A 2 -43.51 -8.90 -71.30
N ASP A 3 -43.89 -9.87 -70.49
CA ASP A 3 -44.80 -9.65 -69.36
C ASP A 3 -44.12 -10.12 -68.06
N LEU A 4 -43.87 -9.16 -67.18
CA LEU A 4 -43.16 -9.26 -65.90
C LEU A 4 -44.16 -9.59 -64.78
N SER A 5 -44.70 -10.80 -64.77
CA SER A 5 -45.59 -11.29 -63.70
C SER A 5 -44.82 -11.91 -62.53
N GLY A 6 -43.86 -11.16 -61.97
CA GLY A 6 -43.02 -11.60 -60.87
C GLY A 6 -42.74 -10.48 -59.86
N LEU A 7 -43.77 -9.99 -59.18
CA LEU A 7 -43.60 -9.17 -57.98
C LEU A 7 -44.49 -9.75 -56.87
N PRO A 8 -43.91 -10.41 -55.85
CA PRO A 8 -44.67 -10.82 -54.69
C PRO A 8 -45.19 -9.58 -53.95
N ASP A 9 -46.46 -9.72 -53.62
CA ASP A 9 -47.31 -8.91 -52.77
C ASP A 9 -46.54 -8.06 -51.73
N ARG A 10 -46.85 -6.77 -51.69
CA ARG A 10 -46.35 -5.81 -50.70
C ARG A 10 -46.96 -6.15 -49.34
N LEU A 11 -46.42 -7.18 -48.71
CA LEU A 11 -46.66 -7.46 -47.31
C LEU A 11 -46.02 -6.35 -46.46
N HIS A 12 -46.88 -5.49 -45.93
CA HIS A 12 -46.75 -4.92 -44.60
C HIS A 12 -45.47 -4.13 -44.34
N ASN A 13 -45.41 -2.92 -44.89
CA ASN A 13 -44.71 -1.81 -44.23
C ASN A 13 -45.55 -1.42 -43.00
N GLN A 14 -45.52 -2.25 -41.95
CA GLN A 14 -45.91 -1.79 -40.63
C GLN A 14 -44.86 -0.74 -40.23
N PRO A 15 -45.26 0.50 -39.87
CA PRO A 15 -44.31 1.42 -39.27
C PRO A 15 -43.67 0.71 -38.07
N PRO A 16 -42.35 0.83 -37.85
CA PRO A 16 -41.72 0.26 -36.66
C PRO A 16 -42.54 0.73 -35.47
N GLU A 17 -43.02 -0.22 -34.65
CA GLU A 17 -43.76 0.08 -33.43
C GLU A 17 -43.07 1.25 -32.75
N ALA A 18 -43.79 2.34 -32.50
CA ALA A 18 -43.23 3.52 -31.91
C ALA A 18 -42.62 3.13 -30.57
N ILE A 19 -41.30 2.92 -30.55
CA ILE A 19 -40.55 2.61 -29.33
C ILE A 19 -40.85 3.78 -28.40
N VAL A 20 -41.58 3.51 -27.33
CA VAL A 20 -41.98 4.54 -26.37
C VAL A 20 -40.69 5.07 -25.75
N MET A 21 -40.26 6.25 -26.20
CA MET A 21 -38.99 6.83 -25.79
C MET A 21 -38.98 7.07 -24.28
N PRO A 22 -37.90 6.70 -23.57
CA PRO A 22 -37.80 7.00 -22.15
C PRO A 22 -37.78 8.51 -21.98
N THR A 23 -38.76 9.05 -21.29
CA THR A 23 -38.73 10.44 -20.82
C THR A 23 -37.86 10.54 -19.58
N LEU A 24 -37.32 11.72 -19.30
CA LEU A 24 -36.68 12.00 -18.01
C LEU A 24 -37.60 11.48 -16.89
N PRO A 25 -37.12 10.61 -15.99
CA PRO A 25 -37.94 10.18 -14.87
C PRO A 25 -38.34 11.42 -14.08
N GLY A 26 -39.63 11.51 -13.75
CA GLY A 26 -40.11 12.51 -12.79
C GLY A 26 -39.47 12.28 -11.42
N GLU A 27 -39.62 13.26 -10.53
CA GLU A 27 -39.33 13.05 -9.11
C GLU A 27 -40.11 11.82 -8.61
N ALA A 28 -39.55 11.11 -7.61
CA ALA A 28 -40.25 9.96 -7.06
C ALA A 28 -41.61 10.44 -6.57
N THR A 29 -42.64 9.66 -6.85
CA THR A 29 -44.00 10.04 -6.48
C THR A 29 -44.09 10.24 -4.96
N LEU A 30 -44.98 11.13 -4.52
CA LEU A 30 -45.17 11.39 -3.10
C LEU A 30 -45.44 10.10 -2.30
N GLU A 31 -46.16 9.14 -2.90
CA GLU A 31 -46.39 7.81 -2.31
C GLU A 31 -45.13 6.95 -2.21
N GLN A 32 -44.22 6.99 -3.19
CA GLN A 32 -42.94 6.29 -3.12
C GLN A 32 -42.03 6.89 -2.04
N VAL A 33 -41.96 8.22 -1.97
CA VAL A 33 -41.17 8.92 -0.94
C VAL A 33 -41.76 8.66 0.45
N LYS A 34 -43.08 8.71 0.60
CA LYS A 34 -43.78 8.43 1.86
C LYS A 34 -43.52 6.99 2.32
N ARG A 35 -43.67 6.01 1.43
CA ARG A 35 -43.38 4.60 1.74
C ARG A 35 -41.91 4.37 2.13
N ALA A 36 -40.98 5.06 1.47
CA ALA A 36 -39.56 4.98 1.82
C ALA A 36 -39.28 5.59 3.21
N LYS A 37 -39.90 6.73 3.54
CA LYS A 37 -39.79 7.38 4.86
C LYS A 37 -40.41 6.53 5.97
N GLU A 38 -41.59 5.97 5.75
CA GLU A 38 -42.26 5.07 6.70
C GLU A 38 -41.43 3.79 6.95
N ALA A 39 -40.81 3.23 5.92
CA ALA A 39 -39.91 2.08 6.06
C ALA A 39 -38.65 2.43 6.87
N ALA A 40 -38.10 3.63 6.69
CA ALA A 40 -36.95 4.12 7.47
C ALA A 40 -37.30 4.33 8.95
N GLU A 41 -38.48 4.90 9.24
CA GLU A 41 -38.99 5.06 10.61
C GLU A 41 -39.22 3.70 11.30
N ALA A 42 -39.78 2.73 10.58
CA ALA A 42 -39.96 1.36 11.07
C ALA A 42 -38.62 0.61 11.28
N ALA A 43 -37.56 1.00 10.59
CA ALA A 43 -36.21 0.47 10.83
C ALA A 43 -35.55 1.11 12.06
N ARG A 44 -35.76 2.42 12.26
CA ARG A 44 -35.23 3.17 13.40
C ARG A 44 -35.78 2.70 14.75
N THR A 45 -37.07 2.35 14.81
CA THR A 45 -37.71 1.80 16.02
C THR A 45 -37.17 0.43 16.44
N LYS A 46 -36.40 -0.25 15.57
CA LYS A 46 -35.76 -1.54 15.84
C LYS A 46 -34.27 -1.44 16.20
N ALA A 47 -33.67 -0.26 16.07
CA ALA A 47 -32.26 -0.03 16.38
C ALA A 47 -32.11 0.40 17.85
N ASP A 48 -31.22 -0.26 18.59
CA ASP A 48 -30.81 0.18 19.93
C ASP A 48 -30.30 1.63 19.89
N ASP A 49 -30.48 2.35 21.01
CA ASP A 49 -30.32 3.79 21.32
C ASP A 49 -28.97 4.44 20.92
N LYS A 50 -28.50 4.19 19.70
CA LYS A 50 -27.27 4.70 19.11
C LYS A 50 -27.60 5.94 18.32
N GLN A 51 -26.88 7.03 18.58
CA GLN A 51 -27.00 8.27 17.80
C GLN A 51 -26.84 7.97 16.30
N ALA A 52 -27.87 8.30 15.52
CA ALA A 52 -27.87 8.11 14.08
C ALA A 52 -26.73 8.93 13.43
N ALA A 53 -25.96 8.29 12.55
CA ALA A 53 -24.81 8.91 11.90
C ALA A 53 -25.23 9.92 10.80
N TYR A 54 -26.46 9.82 10.31
CA TYR A 54 -27.06 10.66 9.27
C TYR A 54 -28.58 10.70 9.45
N ASP A 55 -29.26 11.58 8.70
CA ASP A 55 -30.73 11.66 8.67
C ASP A 55 -31.30 10.52 7.81
N ASP A 56 -31.86 9.50 8.47
CA ASP A 56 -32.43 8.31 7.83
C ASP A 56 -33.59 8.64 6.88
N MET A 57 -34.39 9.68 7.17
CA MET A 57 -35.53 10.06 6.34
C MET A 57 -35.07 10.77 5.06
N ALA A 58 -34.10 11.68 5.18
CA ALA A 58 -33.48 12.33 4.02
C ALA A 58 -32.74 11.31 3.14
N HIS A 59 -32.05 10.35 3.76
CA HIS A 59 -31.41 9.25 3.04
C HIS A 59 -32.43 8.38 2.29
N ALA A 60 -33.54 8.00 2.94
CA ALA A 60 -34.58 7.19 2.31
C ALA A 60 -35.24 7.88 1.12
N GLU A 61 -35.46 9.19 1.20
CA GLU A 61 -35.97 10.00 0.09
C GLU A 61 -34.98 10.05 -1.09
N LEU A 62 -33.71 10.33 -0.84
CA LEU A 62 -32.67 10.30 -1.87
C LEU A 62 -32.54 8.92 -2.50
N ASN A 63 -32.62 7.85 -1.71
CA ASN A 63 -32.58 6.48 -2.19
C ASN A 63 -33.78 6.14 -3.09
N ALA A 64 -34.98 6.62 -2.76
CA ALA A 64 -36.15 6.48 -3.61
C ALA A 64 -35.94 7.17 -4.97
N HIS A 65 -35.39 8.39 -4.98
CA HIS A 65 -35.04 9.11 -6.20
C HIS A 65 -33.99 8.37 -7.04
N VAL A 66 -32.94 7.83 -6.41
CA VAL A 66 -31.91 7.03 -7.08
C VAL A 66 -32.52 5.78 -7.70
N SER A 67 -33.36 5.06 -6.95
CA SER A 67 -34.02 3.84 -7.43
C SER A 67 -34.86 4.10 -8.68
N VAL A 68 -35.66 5.17 -8.70
CA VAL A 68 -36.46 5.56 -9.87
C VAL A 68 -35.57 5.90 -11.08
N PHE A 69 -34.44 6.59 -10.88
CA PHE A 69 -33.49 6.87 -11.95
C PHE A 69 -32.83 5.60 -12.49
N CYS A 70 -32.46 4.65 -11.63
CA CYS A 70 -31.89 3.37 -12.03
C CYS A 70 -32.90 2.51 -12.82
N ASP A 71 -34.15 2.46 -12.39
CA ASP A 71 -35.21 1.76 -13.11
C ASP A 71 -35.46 2.37 -14.49
N ALA A 72 -35.42 3.71 -14.60
CA ALA A 72 -35.52 4.41 -15.87
C ALA A 72 -34.30 4.18 -16.79
N ALA A 73 -33.10 4.00 -16.22
CA ALA A 73 -31.91 3.65 -16.98
C ALA A 73 -32.04 2.29 -17.70
N GLY A 74 -32.78 1.34 -17.12
CA GLY A 74 -33.05 0.04 -17.76
C GLY A 74 -33.67 0.19 -19.14
N LYS A 75 -34.64 1.11 -19.30
CA LYS A 75 -35.28 1.40 -20.59
C LYS A 75 -34.32 1.98 -21.62
N TRP A 76 -33.31 2.74 -21.18
CA TRP A 76 -32.25 3.24 -22.06
C TRP A 76 -31.31 2.12 -22.53
N LEU A 77 -31.01 1.16 -21.65
CA LEU A 77 -30.18 0.01 -21.98
C LEU A 77 -30.86 -0.94 -22.97
N ASP A 78 -32.19 -1.08 -22.89
CA ASP A 78 -32.97 -1.91 -23.82
C ASP A 78 -32.89 -1.44 -25.28
N ILE A 79 -32.68 -0.14 -25.52
CA ILE A 79 -32.54 0.46 -26.86
C ILE A 79 -31.24 0.01 -27.55
N LYS A 80 -30.19 -0.32 -26.77
CA LYS A 80 -28.84 -0.79 -27.19
C LYS A 80 -28.02 0.15 -28.07
N THR A 81 -28.64 0.92 -28.96
CA THR A 81 -27.96 1.85 -29.86
C THR A 81 -28.84 3.06 -30.11
N VAL A 82 -28.29 4.25 -29.88
CA VAL A 82 -28.94 5.53 -30.21
C VAL A 82 -28.90 5.72 -31.72
N GLN A 83 -30.06 5.81 -32.36
CA GLN A 83 -30.21 5.87 -33.81
C GLN A 83 -30.70 7.24 -34.30
N THR A 84 -31.25 8.08 -33.43
CA THR A 84 -31.81 9.39 -33.80
C THR A 84 -31.24 10.53 -32.95
N VAL A 85 -31.29 11.75 -33.48
CA VAL A 85 -30.86 12.96 -32.76
C VAL A 85 -31.72 13.20 -31.52
N ASP A 86 -33.04 13.03 -31.61
CA ASP A 86 -33.96 13.15 -30.45
C ASP A 86 -33.63 12.14 -29.33
N GLN A 87 -33.22 10.91 -29.67
CA GLN A 87 -32.73 9.94 -28.67
C GLN A 87 -31.43 10.41 -27.99
N ALA A 88 -30.50 11.00 -28.75
CA ALA A 88 -29.25 11.52 -28.21
C ALA A 88 -29.47 12.72 -27.28
N GLU A 89 -30.38 13.64 -27.65
CA GLU A 89 -30.75 14.81 -26.84
C GLU A 89 -31.42 14.38 -25.53
N ARG A 90 -32.40 13.48 -25.58
CA ARG A 90 -33.07 12.93 -24.39
C ARG A 90 -32.12 12.14 -23.48
N LEU A 91 -31.17 11.40 -24.07
CA LEU A 91 -30.14 10.72 -23.29
C LEU A 91 -29.21 11.73 -22.61
N THR A 92 -28.89 12.85 -23.27
CA THR A 92 -28.11 13.94 -22.69
C THR A 92 -28.82 14.57 -21.49
N ASP A 93 -30.13 14.81 -21.59
CA ASP A 93 -30.95 15.29 -20.48
C ASP A 93 -31.00 14.29 -19.32
N PHE A 94 -31.15 13.00 -19.64
CA PHE A 94 -31.13 11.92 -18.65
C PHE A 94 -29.79 11.86 -17.89
N ILE A 95 -28.67 11.91 -18.61
CA ILE A 95 -27.32 11.95 -18.02
C ILE A 95 -27.15 13.20 -17.13
N THR A 96 -27.66 14.35 -17.57
CA THR A 96 -27.61 15.60 -16.80
C THR A 96 -28.41 15.50 -15.52
N GLY A 97 -29.62 14.93 -15.58
CA GLY A 97 -30.45 14.64 -14.41
C GLY A 97 -29.77 13.69 -13.41
N ALA A 98 -29.13 12.62 -13.91
CA ALA A 98 -28.39 11.67 -13.09
C ALA A 98 -27.19 12.35 -12.39
N ARG A 99 -26.44 13.21 -13.09
CA ARG A 99 -25.35 14.02 -12.50
C ARG A 99 -25.86 14.98 -11.42
N GLY A 100 -27.02 15.60 -11.63
CA GLY A 100 -27.67 16.45 -10.63
C GLY A 100 -28.07 15.68 -9.38
N LEU A 101 -28.64 14.48 -9.53
CA LEU A 101 -28.97 13.61 -8.41
C LEU A 101 -27.72 13.13 -7.66
N PHE A 102 -26.67 12.73 -8.38
CA PHE A 102 -25.38 12.38 -7.78
C PHE A 102 -24.84 13.51 -6.90
N LYS A 103 -24.86 14.76 -7.39
CA LYS A 103 -24.42 15.92 -6.60
C LYS A 103 -25.24 16.09 -5.32
N ARG A 104 -26.57 15.95 -5.39
CA ARG A 104 -27.45 16.03 -4.20
C ARG A 104 -27.09 14.97 -3.15
N VAL A 105 -26.83 13.73 -3.58
CA VAL A 105 -26.41 12.64 -2.68
C VAL A 105 -25.05 12.95 -2.04
N GLU A 106 -24.08 13.41 -2.82
CA GLU A 106 -22.75 13.76 -2.31
C GLU A 106 -22.79 14.94 -1.32
N ASP A 107 -23.61 15.96 -1.59
CA ASP A 107 -23.77 17.10 -0.71
C ASP A 107 -24.44 16.68 0.62
N ALA A 108 -25.46 15.82 0.58
CA ALA A 108 -26.08 15.24 1.77
C ALA A 108 -25.07 14.39 2.58
N ARG A 109 -24.23 13.59 1.91
CA ARG A 109 -23.17 12.81 2.54
C ARG A 109 -22.16 13.71 3.24
N LYS A 110 -21.68 14.77 2.59
CA LYS A 110 -20.74 15.73 3.17
C LYS A 110 -21.33 16.44 4.38
N ALA A 111 -22.59 16.87 4.29
CA ALA A 111 -23.30 17.52 5.38
C ALA A 111 -23.45 16.60 6.60
N ALA A 112 -23.86 15.35 6.39
CA ALA A 112 -23.97 14.36 7.46
C ALA A 112 -22.61 14.00 8.09
N LYS A 113 -21.55 13.92 7.28
CA LYS A 113 -20.19 13.57 7.75
C LYS A 113 -19.52 14.71 8.52
N LYS A 114 -19.80 15.96 8.16
CA LYS A 114 -19.10 17.14 8.67
C LYS A 114 -19.01 17.24 10.20
N PRO A 115 -20.10 17.07 10.99
CA PRO A 115 -20.01 17.16 12.45
C PRO A 115 -19.07 16.11 13.06
N TRP A 116 -19.02 14.92 12.47
CA TRP A 116 -18.15 13.83 12.94
C TRP A 116 -16.70 14.06 12.57
N ASP A 117 -16.43 14.61 11.38
CA ASP A 117 -15.09 15.01 10.98
C ASP A 117 -14.57 16.15 11.87
N ASP A 118 -15.41 17.13 12.19
CA ASP A 118 -15.06 18.26 13.06
C ASP A 118 -14.76 17.75 14.50
N LEU A 119 -15.61 16.88 15.07
CA LEU A 119 -15.34 16.23 16.36
C LEU A 119 -14.08 15.37 16.36
N GLY A 120 -13.85 14.64 15.26
CA GLY A 120 -12.63 13.84 15.07
C GLY A 120 -11.38 14.72 15.02
N ALA A 121 -11.47 15.89 14.38
CA ALA A 121 -10.39 16.87 14.32
C ALA A 121 -10.09 17.46 15.71
N GLU A 122 -11.10 17.78 16.52
CA GLU A 122 -10.92 18.27 17.89
C GLU A 122 -10.19 17.23 18.77
N VAL A 123 -10.60 15.96 18.71
CA VAL A 123 -9.90 14.87 19.41
C VAL A 123 -8.46 14.75 18.92
N GLN A 124 -8.25 14.78 17.61
CA GLN A 124 -6.90 14.70 17.04
C GLN A 124 -6.04 15.87 17.50
N GLU A 125 -6.57 17.09 17.53
CA GLU A 125 -5.87 18.29 18.00
C GLU A 125 -5.50 18.18 19.48
N ALA A 126 -6.41 17.68 20.33
CA ALA A 126 -6.14 17.48 21.75
C ALA A 126 -5.02 16.45 22.01
N PHE A 127 -4.98 15.36 21.24
CA PHE A 127 -4.03 14.26 21.46
C PHE A 127 -2.72 14.40 20.69
N THR A 128 -2.67 15.17 19.60
CA THR A 128 -1.44 15.36 18.79
C THR A 128 -0.28 15.90 19.63
N PRO A 129 -0.43 16.93 20.47
CA PRO A 129 0.65 17.41 21.33
C PRO A 129 1.12 16.37 22.35
N LEU A 130 0.23 15.53 22.87
CA LEU A 130 0.56 14.48 23.83
C LEU A 130 1.42 13.39 23.18
N THR A 131 0.99 12.91 22.01
CA THR A 131 1.72 11.89 21.25
C THR A 131 3.06 12.44 20.74
N ALA A 132 3.11 13.70 20.29
CA ALA A 132 4.35 14.36 19.89
C ALA A 132 5.37 14.47 21.03
N LYS A 133 4.92 14.81 22.25
CA LYS A 133 5.79 14.84 23.45
C LYS A 133 6.35 13.46 23.76
N LEU A 134 5.51 12.42 23.73
CA LEU A 134 5.93 11.04 23.99
C LEU A 134 6.88 10.50 22.91
N ASP A 135 6.64 10.82 21.64
CA ASP A 135 7.54 10.48 20.54
C ASP A 135 8.92 11.15 20.70
N LYS A 136 8.94 12.45 21.02
CA LYS A 136 10.18 13.18 21.29
C LYS A 136 10.94 12.61 22.49
N LEU A 137 10.22 12.28 23.57
CA LEU A 137 10.79 11.61 24.75
C LEU A 137 11.41 10.27 24.34
N GLY A 138 10.66 9.42 23.65
CA GLY A 138 11.10 8.11 23.19
C GLY A 138 12.33 8.18 22.28
N LYS A 139 12.37 9.12 21.33
CA LYS A 139 13.53 9.38 20.45
C LYS A 139 14.76 9.80 21.25
N THR A 140 14.60 10.76 22.16
CA THR A 140 15.71 11.27 22.98
C THR A 140 16.29 10.17 23.88
N MET A 141 15.43 9.40 24.57
CA MET A 141 15.87 8.32 25.44
C MET A 141 16.50 7.16 24.66
N LYS A 142 15.96 6.81 23.49
CA LYS A 142 16.57 5.80 22.59
C LYS A 142 17.93 6.24 22.08
N ALA A 143 18.11 7.52 21.76
CA ALA A 143 19.42 8.05 21.36
C ALA A 143 20.44 7.89 22.49
N MET A 144 20.08 8.32 23.71
CA MET A 144 20.93 8.15 24.90
C MET A 144 21.29 6.68 25.17
N GLN A 145 20.30 5.78 25.08
CA GLN A 145 20.54 4.34 25.23
C GLN A 145 21.42 3.78 24.11
N GLY A 146 21.24 4.26 22.87
CA GLY A 146 22.06 3.90 21.72
C GLY A 146 23.53 4.31 21.89
N ASP A 147 23.77 5.53 22.39
CA ASP A 147 25.12 6.04 22.66
C ASP A 147 25.82 5.24 23.76
N TRP A 148 25.09 4.83 24.80
CA TRP A 148 25.63 3.91 25.80
C TRP A 148 25.97 2.54 25.20
N LEU A 149 25.03 1.92 24.45
CA LEU A 149 25.27 0.63 23.80
C LEU A 149 26.46 0.67 22.85
N ARG A 150 26.70 1.81 22.17
CA ARG A 150 27.84 2.00 21.26
C ARG A 150 29.15 2.03 22.05
N ARG A 151 29.25 2.87 23.08
CA ARG A 151 30.42 2.93 23.96
C ARG A 151 30.73 1.58 24.60
N GLU A 152 29.69 0.87 25.02
CA GLU A 152 29.82 -0.45 25.63
C GLU A 152 30.25 -1.50 24.60
N SER A 153 29.71 -1.47 23.38
CA SER A 153 30.17 -2.32 22.29
C SER A 153 31.65 -2.07 21.96
N ASP A 154 32.10 -0.81 21.96
CA ASP A 154 33.49 -0.44 21.69
C ASP A 154 34.42 -0.87 22.84
N ARG A 155 33.96 -0.80 24.10
CA ARG A 155 34.67 -1.35 25.26
C ARG A 155 34.86 -2.86 25.12
N LEU A 156 33.78 -3.59 24.88
CA LEU A 156 33.80 -5.05 24.72
C LEU A 156 34.64 -5.49 23.51
N ALA A 157 34.61 -4.73 22.41
CA ALA A 157 35.46 -4.99 21.25
C ALA A 157 36.95 -4.81 21.57
N ARG A 158 37.32 -3.77 22.34
CA ARG A 158 38.71 -3.56 22.79
C ARG A 158 39.18 -4.64 23.75
N GLU A 159 38.33 -5.05 24.69
CA GLU A 159 38.63 -6.16 25.61
C GLU A 159 38.81 -7.47 24.86
N LYS A 160 37.93 -7.75 23.90
CA LYS A 160 38.05 -8.93 23.03
C LYS A 160 39.33 -8.91 22.21
N ALA A 161 39.69 -7.77 21.62
CA ALA A 161 40.92 -7.63 20.85
C ALA A 161 42.18 -7.86 21.71
N LYS A 162 42.19 -7.38 22.96
CA LYS A 162 43.28 -7.66 23.91
C LYS A 162 43.34 -9.15 24.26
N ALA A 163 42.21 -9.75 24.62
CA ALA A 163 42.15 -11.18 24.95
C ALA A 163 42.55 -12.09 23.77
N GLU A 164 42.17 -11.73 22.53
CA GLU A 164 42.59 -12.43 21.32
C GLU A 164 44.10 -12.29 21.06
N ALA A 165 44.67 -11.10 21.29
CA ALA A 165 46.11 -10.88 21.15
C ALA A 165 46.92 -11.66 22.20
N GLU A 166 46.49 -11.65 23.46
CA GLU A 166 47.10 -12.42 24.55
C GLU A 166 47.00 -13.93 24.31
N ALA A 167 45.82 -14.42 23.87
CA ALA A 167 45.63 -15.83 23.53
C ALA A 167 46.51 -16.26 22.34
N ARG A 168 46.67 -15.38 21.34
CA ARG A 168 47.56 -15.64 20.19
C ARG A 168 49.03 -15.69 20.63
N ALA A 169 49.49 -14.73 21.42
CA ALA A 169 50.86 -14.72 21.93
C ALA A 169 51.16 -15.97 22.78
N ALA A 170 50.22 -16.39 23.64
CA ALA A 170 50.36 -17.62 24.43
C ALA A 170 50.40 -18.89 23.56
N ARG A 171 49.66 -18.92 22.45
CA ARG A 171 49.70 -20.02 21.48
C ARG A 171 51.03 -20.07 20.74
N GLU A 172 51.53 -18.93 20.26
CA GLU A 172 52.81 -18.81 19.56
C GLU A 172 53.98 -19.23 20.47
N GLU A 173 53.96 -18.83 21.75
CA GLU A 173 54.96 -19.23 22.74
C GLU A 173 54.90 -20.73 23.03
N ALA A 174 53.70 -21.29 23.24
CA ALA A 174 53.52 -22.72 23.47
C ALA A 174 53.96 -23.56 22.26
N GLU A 175 53.72 -23.09 21.03
CA GLU A 175 54.22 -23.73 19.80
C GLU A 175 55.74 -23.60 19.64
N ARG A 176 56.36 -22.52 20.14
CA ARG A 176 57.82 -22.38 20.16
C ARG A 176 58.44 -23.38 21.13
N LEU A 177 57.95 -23.43 22.36
CA LEU A 177 58.40 -24.37 23.39
C LEU A 177 58.20 -25.83 22.97
N ALA A 178 57.08 -26.15 22.31
CA ALA A 178 56.83 -27.48 21.77
C ALA A 178 57.86 -27.88 20.69
N ARG A 179 58.22 -26.94 19.81
CA ARG A 179 59.26 -27.18 18.78
C ARG A 179 60.63 -27.38 19.41
N GLU A 180 61.02 -26.51 20.35
CA GLU A 180 62.29 -26.61 21.07
C GLU A 180 62.41 -27.92 21.87
N ALA A 181 61.33 -28.37 22.54
CA ALA A 181 61.30 -29.63 23.27
C ALA A 181 61.31 -30.87 22.35
N ALA A 182 60.67 -30.80 21.18
CA ALA A 182 60.71 -31.84 20.17
C ALA A 182 62.11 -31.99 19.56
N GLU A 183 62.77 -30.87 19.24
CA GLU A 183 64.15 -30.86 18.72
C GLU A 183 65.15 -31.44 19.73
N ARG A 184 64.95 -31.17 21.03
CA ARG A 184 65.81 -31.70 22.10
C ARG A 184 65.46 -33.13 22.54
N ASN A 185 64.40 -33.74 22.01
CA ASN A 185 63.85 -35.03 22.44
C ASN A 185 63.62 -35.12 23.97
N ASP A 186 63.26 -33.99 24.60
CA ASP A 186 63.02 -33.90 26.04
C ASP A 186 61.57 -34.28 26.35
N ILE A 187 61.38 -35.48 26.92
CA ILE A 187 60.04 -36.01 27.25
C ILE A 187 59.34 -35.14 28.30
N ALA A 188 60.06 -34.56 29.26
CA ALA A 188 59.47 -33.67 30.25
C ALA A 188 59.02 -32.35 29.60
N GLY A 189 59.88 -31.77 28.74
CA GLY A 189 59.56 -30.58 27.96
C GLY A 189 58.37 -30.77 27.01
N GLN A 190 58.21 -31.97 26.43
CA GLN A 190 57.06 -32.28 25.56
C GLN A 190 55.73 -32.31 26.33
N VAL A 191 55.73 -32.86 27.56
CA VAL A 191 54.52 -32.89 28.42
C VAL A 191 54.14 -31.47 28.88
N GLU A 192 55.12 -30.65 29.24
CA GLU A 192 54.89 -29.25 29.61
C GLU A 192 54.38 -28.41 28.43
N ALA A 193 54.96 -28.61 27.25
CA ALA A 193 54.52 -27.93 26.03
C ALA A 193 53.10 -28.35 25.59
N GLU A 194 52.74 -29.64 25.74
CA GLU A 194 51.38 -30.11 25.47
C GLU A 194 50.36 -29.52 26.47
N ALA A 195 50.74 -29.39 27.74
CA ALA A 195 49.91 -28.72 28.74
C ALA A 195 49.74 -27.23 28.42
N ALA A 196 50.81 -26.54 28.01
CA ALA A 196 50.77 -25.14 27.59
C ALA A 196 49.88 -24.94 26.35
N LEU A 197 49.98 -25.81 25.34
CA LEU A 197 49.12 -25.80 24.15
C LEU A 197 47.64 -26.03 24.52
N LYS A 198 47.34 -26.96 25.43
CA LYS A 198 45.96 -27.18 25.91
C LYS A 198 45.39 -25.96 26.63
N GLN A 199 46.20 -25.23 27.39
CA GLN A 199 45.77 -23.99 28.06
C GLN A 199 45.58 -22.84 27.06
N ALA A 200 46.51 -22.67 26.12
CA ALA A 200 46.40 -21.68 25.05
C ALA A 200 45.13 -21.90 24.20
N ASN A 201 44.84 -23.15 23.82
CA ASN A 201 43.63 -23.51 23.08
C ASN A 201 42.33 -23.24 23.88
N LYS A 202 42.35 -23.37 25.22
CA LYS A 202 41.21 -23.01 26.07
C LYS A 202 41.02 -21.49 26.11
N ALA A 203 42.10 -20.74 26.25
CA ALA A 203 42.07 -19.27 26.25
C ALA A 203 41.55 -18.72 24.92
N GLU A 204 41.99 -19.28 23.79
CA GLU A 204 41.51 -18.91 22.45
C GLU A 204 40.01 -19.19 22.27
N LYS A 205 39.53 -20.35 22.74
CA LYS A 205 38.09 -20.69 22.72
C LYS A 205 37.25 -19.73 23.57
N VAL A 206 37.78 -19.23 24.68
CA VAL A 206 37.09 -18.24 25.53
C VAL A 206 37.07 -16.88 24.83
N ALA A 207 38.19 -16.44 24.26
CA ALA A 207 38.30 -15.18 23.52
C ALA A 207 37.43 -15.15 22.24
N ALA A 208 37.26 -16.31 21.58
CA ALA A 208 36.45 -16.43 20.37
C ALA A 208 34.93 -16.28 20.61
N LYS A 209 34.44 -16.37 21.86
CA LYS A 209 33.00 -16.26 22.15
C LYS A 209 32.46 -14.87 21.77
N PRO A 210 31.31 -14.78 21.08
CA PRO A 210 30.74 -13.50 20.68
C PRO A 210 30.16 -12.76 21.88
N VAL A 211 30.84 -11.70 22.33
CA VAL A 211 30.34 -10.78 23.35
C VAL A 211 29.57 -9.65 22.67
N LYS A 212 28.36 -9.36 23.15
CA LYS A 212 27.49 -8.31 22.59
C LYS A 212 26.97 -7.43 23.72
N ALA A 213 27.07 -6.12 23.55
CA ALA A 213 26.41 -5.16 24.43
C ALA A 213 24.88 -5.36 24.36
N ARG A 214 24.24 -5.55 25.51
CA ARG A 214 22.79 -5.69 25.64
C ARG A 214 22.33 -4.96 26.90
N ALA A 215 21.20 -4.27 26.80
CA ALA A 215 20.52 -3.68 27.95
C ALA A 215 19.20 -4.44 28.18
N GLY A 216 19.12 -5.18 29.29
CA GLY A 216 17.88 -5.83 29.74
C GLY A 216 16.95 -4.85 30.45
N SER A 217 15.68 -5.22 30.61
CA SER A 217 14.77 -4.50 31.51
C SER A 217 15.03 -4.94 32.95
N ALA A 218 15.34 -3.99 33.82
CA ALA A 218 15.56 -4.27 35.24
C ALA A 218 14.26 -4.70 35.96
N THR A 219 13.10 -4.25 35.50
CA THR A 219 11.79 -4.50 36.11
C THR A 219 10.98 -5.56 35.37
N GLY A 220 11.51 -6.15 34.30
CA GLY A 220 10.80 -7.14 33.47
C GLY A 220 9.70 -6.57 32.57
N GLY A 221 9.38 -5.28 32.66
CA GLY A 221 8.32 -4.64 31.86
C GLY A 221 8.70 -4.38 30.39
N GLY A 222 9.97 -4.52 30.02
CA GLY A 222 10.46 -4.24 28.67
C GLY A 222 11.29 -5.38 28.07
N ARG A 223 11.30 -5.49 26.74
CA ARG A 223 12.23 -6.38 26.02
C ARG A 223 13.65 -5.82 26.08
N ALA A 224 14.63 -6.72 26.11
CA ALA A 224 16.03 -6.32 26.03
C ALA A 224 16.32 -5.58 24.72
N MET A 225 16.98 -4.42 24.84
CA MET A 225 17.40 -3.59 23.72
C MET A 225 18.84 -3.92 23.33
N GLY A 226 19.05 -4.15 22.03
CA GLY A 226 20.36 -4.39 21.45
C GLY A 226 20.44 -3.79 20.06
N MET A 227 21.64 -3.38 19.66
CA MET A 227 21.86 -2.87 18.31
C MET A 227 21.69 -3.98 17.27
N ARG A 228 21.00 -3.64 16.18
CA ARG A 228 20.88 -4.50 14.99
C ARG A 228 21.74 -3.92 13.88
N LYS A 229 22.43 -4.79 13.14
CA LYS A 229 23.11 -4.40 11.91
C LYS A 229 22.06 -4.31 10.80
N ILE A 230 21.79 -3.09 10.33
CA ILE A 230 20.99 -2.86 9.13
C ILE A 230 21.96 -2.87 7.95
N LYS A 231 21.73 -3.76 6.98
CA LYS A 231 22.49 -3.77 5.72
C LYS A 231 21.71 -2.93 4.71
N ALA A 232 22.26 -1.79 4.33
CA ALA A 232 21.73 -0.96 3.26
C ALA A 232 22.61 -1.10 2.02
N ALA A 233 21.99 -1.23 0.84
CA ALA A 233 22.70 -1.23 -0.44
C ALA A 233 22.89 0.22 -0.90
N LYS A 234 24.13 0.61 -1.21
CA LYS A 234 24.44 1.87 -1.89
C LYS A 234 24.70 1.55 -3.36
N ILE A 235 23.91 2.15 -4.25
CA ILE A 235 24.13 2.01 -5.70
C ILE A 235 25.41 2.77 -6.06
N THR A 236 26.42 2.06 -6.56
CA THR A 236 27.68 2.64 -7.04
C THR A 236 27.64 2.91 -8.54
N ASN A 237 27.04 2.00 -9.30
CA ASN A 237 26.83 2.13 -10.73
C ASN A 237 25.37 1.79 -11.07
N ILE A 238 24.60 2.79 -11.48
CA ILE A 238 23.17 2.65 -11.74
C ILE A 238 22.89 1.72 -12.93
N ARG A 239 23.73 1.73 -13.97
CA ARG A 239 23.53 0.90 -15.16
C ARG A 239 23.71 -0.58 -14.83
N ALA A 240 24.74 -0.91 -14.07
CA ALA A 240 24.98 -2.27 -13.61
C ALA A 240 23.89 -2.76 -12.65
N CYS A 241 23.43 -1.88 -11.75
CA CYS A 241 22.32 -2.18 -10.85
C CYS A 241 21.02 -2.43 -11.62
N PHE A 242 20.72 -1.61 -12.62
CA PHE A 242 19.55 -1.79 -13.47
C PHE A 242 19.61 -3.10 -14.27
N ALA A 243 20.74 -3.39 -14.92
CA ALA A 243 20.93 -4.65 -15.65
C ALA A 243 20.73 -5.89 -14.75
N TYR A 244 21.12 -5.81 -13.48
CA TYR A 244 20.89 -6.89 -12.51
C TYR A 244 19.40 -7.08 -12.17
N PHE A 245 18.64 -5.99 -12.03
CA PHE A 245 17.22 -6.03 -11.67
C PHE A 245 16.26 -5.96 -12.87
N GLN A 246 16.75 -6.00 -14.11
CA GLN A 246 15.94 -5.77 -15.32
C GLN A 246 14.78 -6.77 -15.49
N ALA A 247 14.94 -8.00 -14.98
CA ALA A 247 13.92 -9.05 -15.06
C ALA A 247 12.93 -9.04 -13.88
N ASP A 248 13.11 -8.13 -12.92
CA ASP A 248 12.20 -8.00 -11.78
C ASP A 248 10.87 -7.36 -12.22
N PRO A 249 9.70 -7.97 -11.90
CA PRO A 249 8.40 -7.42 -12.25
C PRO A 249 8.21 -5.97 -11.80
N ALA A 250 8.73 -5.58 -10.63
CA ALA A 250 8.60 -4.22 -10.12
C ALA A 250 9.36 -3.19 -10.98
N VAL A 251 10.48 -3.60 -11.59
CA VAL A 251 11.20 -2.75 -12.54
C VAL A 251 10.41 -2.59 -13.82
N SER A 252 9.78 -3.66 -14.32
CA SER A 252 8.93 -3.59 -15.52
C SER A 252 7.72 -2.65 -15.32
N GLU A 253 7.00 -2.76 -14.20
CA GLU A 253 5.88 -1.87 -13.86
C GLU A 253 6.32 -0.42 -13.73
N LEU A 254 7.47 -0.18 -13.11
CA LEU A 254 8.05 1.16 -12.98
C LEU A 254 8.37 1.76 -14.35
N LEU A 255 8.97 0.99 -15.25
CA LEU A 255 9.30 1.42 -16.61
C LEU A 255 8.03 1.70 -17.42
N THR A 256 7.01 0.83 -17.36
CA THR A 256 5.72 1.07 -18.03
C THR A 256 5.05 2.34 -17.52
N ARG A 257 5.09 2.61 -16.21
CA ARG A 257 4.54 3.84 -15.63
C ARG A 257 5.30 5.09 -16.10
N LEU A 258 6.62 5.04 -16.15
CA LEU A 258 7.46 6.15 -16.65
C LEU A 258 7.24 6.38 -18.15
N ALA A 259 7.18 5.30 -18.94
CA ALA A 259 6.88 5.34 -20.36
C ALA A 259 5.50 5.97 -20.64
N THR A 260 4.46 5.52 -19.94
CA THR A 260 3.10 6.06 -20.08
C THR A 260 3.05 7.56 -19.71
N ALA A 261 3.79 7.96 -18.66
CA ALA A 261 3.89 9.36 -18.28
C ALA A 261 4.61 10.21 -19.33
N ALA A 262 5.69 9.70 -19.94
CA ALA A 262 6.46 10.38 -20.98
C ALA A 262 5.70 10.49 -22.32
N VAL A 263 4.88 9.48 -22.66
CA VAL A 263 3.95 9.54 -23.80
C VAL A 263 2.88 10.60 -23.55
N ARG A 264 2.31 10.66 -22.33
CA ARG A 264 1.29 11.66 -21.97
C ARG A 264 1.83 13.09 -21.91
N SER A 265 3.11 13.28 -21.56
CA SER A 265 3.74 14.61 -21.54
C SER A 265 4.15 15.09 -22.94
N GLY A 266 4.10 14.20 -23.96
CA GLY A 266 4.56 14.50 -25.31
C GLY A 266 6.09 14.46 -25.47
N GLU A 267 6.82 13.97 -24.48
CA GLU A 267 8.29 13.76 -24.56
C GLU A 267 8.64 12.60 -25.49
N ILE A 268 7.76 11.59 -25.55
CA ILE A 268 7.83 10.49 -26.50
C ILE A 268 6.65 10.60 -27.46
N THR A 269 6.96 10.89 -28.73
CA THR A 269 6.04 10.92 -29.88
C THR A 269 6.12 9.60 -30.66
N GLN A 270 5.17 9.34 -31.56
CA GLN A 270 5.19 8.13 -32.42
C GLN A 270 6.53 7.93 -33.15
N ASP A 271 7.20 9.02 -33.54
CA ASP A 271 8.50 8.98 -34.22
C ASP A 271 9.68 8.60 -33.29
N THR A 272 9.56 8.86 -31.98
CA THR A 272 10.63 8.61 -30.99
C THR A 272 10.38 7.37 -30.14
N ALA A 273 9.17 6.79 -30.22
CA ALA A 273 8.75 5.59 -29.51
C ALA A 273 9.61 4.35 -29.86
N VAL A 274 10.03 4.24 -31.13
CA VAL A 274 10.89 3.14 -31.62
C VAL A 274 12.28 3.17 -30.98
N ILE A 275 12.84 4.36 -30.74
CA ILE A 275 14.16 4.53 -30.11
C ILE A 275 14.10 4.19 -28.62
N ALA A 276 12.95 4.46 -27.98
CA ALA A 276 12.69 4.14 -26.59
C ALA A 276 12.22 2.69 -26.37
N GLY A 277 11.96 1.92 -27.44
CA GLY A 277 11.49 0.54 -27.37
C GLY A 277 10.05 0.40 -26.83
N ILE A 278 9.19 1.37 -27.12
CA ILE A 278 7.81 1.45 -26.61
C ILE A 278 6.83 1.46 -27.78
N ASP A 279 5.74 0.71 -27.68
CA ASP A 279 4.60 0.80 -28.59
C ASP A 279 3.49 1.66 -27.96
N ILE A 280 3.05 2.72 -28.65
CA ILE A 280 1.96 3.59 -28.20
C ILE A 280 0.64 2.98 -28.67
N ILE A 281 -0.21 2.58 -27.73
CA ILE A 281 -1.56 2.07 -28.01
C ILE A 281 -2.55 3.19 -27.70
N GLU A 282 -3.16 3.76 -28.74
CA GLU A 282 -4.23 4.76 -28.60
C GLU A 282 -5.57 4.03 -28.48
N THR A 283 -6.28 4.25 -27.38
CA THR A 283 -7.65 3.75 -27.18
C THR A 283 -8.55 4.96 -26.95
N GLU A 284 -9.52 5.18 -27.83
CA GLU A 284 -10.52 6.24 -27.66
C GLU A 284 -11.35 5.95 -26.40
N GLY A 285 -11.24 6.83 -25.40
CA GLY A 285 -11.99 6.73 -24.14
C GLY A 285 -13.30 7.52 -24.21
N VAL A 286 -14.40 6.86 -23.82
CA VAL A 286 -15.73 7.44 -23.55
C VAL A 286 -15.77 8.07 -22.17
#